data_AF-A0A7W3U3G2-F1
#
_entry.id   AF-A0A7W3U3G2-F1
#
_cell.length_a   1.000
_cell.length_b   1.000
_cell.length_c   1.000
_cell.angle_alpha   90.00
_cell.angle_beta   90.00
_cell.angle_gamma   90.00
#
_symmetry.space_group_name_H-M   'P 1'
#
loop_
_entity.id
_entity.type
_entity.pdbx_description
1 polymer ?
#
loop_
_entity_poly.entity_id
_entity_poly.type
_entity_poly.pdbx_seq_one_letter_code
_entity_poly.pdbx_strand_id
1 'polypeptide(L)'
;MHAKFATLVLATMAAFPAAANDDPVGTLSDVTGLSERKVQMVLGNRTAFAEHRYSYQRSLDQFTRAIGAEKHQRLMDGEPVVLVDRQGQEVVVQLSPSSTAREAG
;
A
#
# COMPACT_ATOMS: atom_id res chain seq x y z
N MET A 1 -6.29 8.31 46.38
CA MET A 1 -6.40 9.40 45.39
C MET A 1 -5.41 9.12 44.26
N HIS A 2 -5.89 9.29 43.02
CA HIS A 2 -5.37 8.70 41.78
C HIS A 2 -4.02 9.27 41.32
N ALA A 3 -3.06 8.40 41.01
CA ALA A 3 -1.80 8.75 40.37
C ALA A 3 -2.06 9.14 38.91
N LYS A 4 -1.81 10.41 38.59
CA LYS A 4 -1.85 10.93 37.21
C LYS A 4 -0.48 10.71 36.58
N PHE A 5 -0.36 9.67 35.76
CA PHE A 5 0.79 9.53 34.88
C PHE A 5 0.60 10.45 33.68
N ALA A 6 1.37 11.54 33.64
CA ALA A 6 1.51 12.39 32.48
C ALA A 6 2.46 11.71 31.49
N THR A 7 1.91 11.09 30.44
CA THR A 7 2.69 10.53 29.34
C THR A 7 3.10 11.64 28.39
N LEU A 8 4.39 11.97 28.42
CA LEU A 8 5.07 12.84 27.48
C LEU A 8 5.11 12.16 26.10
N VAL A 9 4.29 12.61 25.14
CA VAL A 9 4.40 12.15 23.73
C VAL A 9 5.55 12.92 23.08
N LEU A 10 6.72 12.29 23.03
CA LEU A 10 7.86 12.77 22.27
C LEU A 10 7.56 12.50 20.78
N ALA A 11 7.01 13.49 20.09
CA ALA A 11 6.87 13.45 18.64
C ALA A 11 8.24 13.65 17.98
N THR A 12 9.03 12.58 17.89
CA THR A 12 10.20 12.55 17.03
C THR A 12 9.72 12.56 15.58
N MET A 13 9.76 13.72 14.93
CA MET A 13 9.79 13.80 13.48
C MET A 13 11.13 13.24 13.02
N ALA A 14 11.20 11.92 12.87
CA ALA A 14 12.26 11.30 12.11
C ALA A 14 12.07 11.76 10.66
N ALA A 15 13.09 12.44 10.13
CA ALA A 15 13.21 12.64 8.70
C ALA A 15 13.42 11.25 8.07
N PHE A 16 12.32 10.55 7.79
CA PHE A 16 12.37 9.27 7.12
C PHE A 16 12.87 9.49 5.69
N PRO A 17 13.88 8.74 5.23
CA PRO A 17 14.13 8.66 3.80
C PRO A 17 12.86 8.03 3.20
N ALA A 18 12.06 8.85 2.52
CA ALA A 18 10.97 8.37 1.68
C ALA A 18 11.62 7.59 0.53
N ALA A 19 11.93 6.32 0.76
CA ALA A 19 12.31 5.39 -0.27
C ALA A 19 11.07 5.22 -1.15
N ALA A 20 11.00 6.02 -2.22
CA ALA A 20 10.06 5.80 -3.30
C ALA A 20 10.35 4.40 -3.83
N ASN A 21 9.37 3.50 -3.69
CA ASN A 21 9.61 2.10 -3.98
C ASN A 21 9.57 1.86 -5.49
N ASP A 22 10.71 1.45 -6.08
CA ASP A 22 10.80 1.05 -7.49
C ASP A 22 9.94 -0.20 -7.80
N ASP A 23 9.57 -0.98 -6.77
CA ASP A 23 8.64 -2.10 -6.86
C ASP A 23 7.42 -1.94 -5.93
N PRO A 24 6.37 -1.22 -6.38
CA PRO A 24 5.15 -1.05 -5.61
C PRO A 24 4.38 -2.36 -5.41
N VAL A 25 4.51 -3.34 -6.33
CA VAL A 25 3.77 -4.60 -6.27
C VAL A 25 4.37 -5.53 -5.23
N GLY A 26 5.70 -5.71 -5.22
CA GLY A 26 6.41 -6.50 -4.20
C GLY A 26 6.17 -5.95 -2.81
N THR A 27 6.22 -4.62 -2.67
CA THR A 27 5.96 -3.94 -1.39
C THR A 27 4.54 -4.18 -0.89
N LEU A 28 3.54 -4.05 -1.75
CA LEU A 28 2.15 -4.33 -1.38
C LEU A 28 1.93 -5.82 -1.09
N SER A 29 2.64 -6.71 -1.77
CA SER A 29 2.65 -8.15 -1.47
C SER A 29 3.13 -8.41 -0.04
N ASP A 30 4.22 -7.74 0.37
CA ASP A 30 4.74 -7.84 1.72
C ASP A 30 3.83 -7.22 2.78
N VAL A 31 3.29 -6.03 2.54
CA VAL A 31 2.37 -5.37 3.47
C VAL A 31 1.07 -6.17 3.64
N THR A 32 0.50 -6.70 2.55
CA THR A 32 -0.83 -7.32 2.56
C THR A 32 -0.82 -8.83 2.81
N GLY A 33 0.33 -9.49 2.63
CA GLY A 33 0.44 -10.96 2.66
C GLY A 33 -0.25 -11.66 1.50
N LEU A 34 -0.59 -10.91 0.45
CA LEU A 34 -1.04 -11.45 -0.83
C LEU A 34 0.16 -11.72 -1.71
N SER A 35 0.05 -12.66 -2.65
CA SER A 35 1.07 -12.79 -3.69
C SER A 35 1.03 -11.60 -4.64
N GLU A 36 2.14 -11.29 -5.30
CA GLU A 36 2.23 -10.24 -6.32
C GLU A 36 1.14 -10.37 -7.39
N ARG A 37 0.84 -11.59 -7.84
CA ARG A 37 -0.27 -11.85 -8.77
C ARG A 37 -1.62 -11.36 -8.23
N LYS A 38 -1.91 -11.60 -6.95
CA LYS A 38 -3.16 -11.17 -6.31
C LYS A 38 -3.18 -9.65 -6.10
N VAL A 39 -2.03 -9.06 -5.78
CA VAL A 39 -1.86 -7.60 -5.74
C VAL A 39 -2.15 -7.00 -7.11
N GLN A 40 -1.50 -7.49 -8.18
CA GLN A 40 -1.76 -7.07 -9.56
C GLN A 40 -3.21 -7.29 -9.99
N MET A 41 -3.86 -8.36 -9.52
CA MET A 41 -5.27 -8.59 -9.78
C MET A 41 -6.17 -7.56 -9.08
N VAL A 42 -5.85 -7.16 -7.85
CA VAL A 42 -6.61 -6.16 -7.10
C VAL A 42 -6.42 -4.76 -7.70
N LEU A 43 -5.18 -4.42 -8.08
CA LEU A 43 -4.82 -3.09 -8.60
C LEU A 43 -5.05 -2.93 -10.11
N GLY A 44 -4.97 -4.01 -10.87
CA GLY A 44 -5.03 -4.01 -12.33
C GLY A 44 -6.45 -3.96 -12.89
N ASN A 45 -6.55 -3.86 -14.21
CA ASN A 45 -7.83 -3.87 -14.89
C ASN A 45 -8.54 -5.22 -14.64
N ARG A 46 -9.71 -5.19 -13.99
CA ARG A 46 -10.49 -6.36 -13.56
C ARG A 46 -10.76 -7.36 -14.69
N THR A 47 -10.74 -6.92 -15.95
CA THR A 47 -10.99 -7.77 -17.13
C THR A 47 -9.80 -8.64 -17.54
N ALA A 48 -8.57 -8.31 -17.13
CA ALA A 48 -7.36 -9.06 -17.50
C ALA A 48 -7.16 -10.35 -16.68
N PHE A 49 -7.88 -10.49 -15.56
CA PHE A 49 -7.78 -11.65 -14.67
C PHE A 49 -9.09 -12.43 -14.69
N ALA A 50 -9.14 -13.52 -15.47
CA ALA A 50 -10.28 -14.46 -15.52
C ALA A 50 -10.40 -15.34 -14.25
N GLU A 51 -10.07 -14.81 -13.07
CA GLU A 51 -10.25 -15.51 -11.80
C GLU A 51 -11.73 -15.49 -11.37
N HIS A 52 -12.12 -16.51 -10.59
CA HIS A 52 -13.44 -16.55 -9.98
C HIS A 52 -13.68 -15.30 -9.12
N ARG A 53 -14.86 -14.67 -9.28
CA ARG A 53 -15.33 -13.51 -8.49
C ARG A 53 -15.10 -13.66 -6.98
N TYR A 54 -15.22 -14.88 -6.46
CA TYR A 54 -14.96 -15.21 -5.06
C TYR A 54 -13.48 -15.03 -4.66
N SER A 55 -12.54 -15.48 -5.49
CA SER A 55 -11.09 -15.30 -5.26
C SER A 55 -10.71 -13.83 -5.26
N TYR A 56 -11.27 -13.07 -6.21
CA TYR A 56 -11.10 -11.62 -6.29
C TYR A 56 -11.60 -10.93 -5.02
N GLN A 57 -12.87 -11.17 -4.64
CA GLN A 57 -13.47 -10.52 -3.48
C GLN A 57 -12.67 -10.80 -2.21
N ARG A 58 -12.26 -12.06 -2.00
CA ARG A 58 -11.44 -12.44 -0.85
C ARG A 58 -10.09 -11.71 -0.83
N SER A 59 -9.46 -11.55 -1.98
CA SER A 59 -8.18 -10.85 -2.12
C SER A 59 -8.36 -9.34 -1.88
N LEU A 60 -9.42 -8.74 -2.43
CA LEU A 60 -9.77 -7.34 -2.21
C LEU A 60 -10.08 -7.05 -0.73
N ASP A 61 -10.84 -7.91 -0.08
CA ASP A 61 -11.17 -7.78 1.34
C ASP A 61 -9.94 -7.91 2.23
N GLN A 62 -8.99 -8.80 1.88
CA GLN A 62 -7.71 -8.90 2.58
C GLN A 62 -6.84 -7.67 2.34
N PHE A 63 -6.73 -7.23 1.09
CA PHE A 63 -5.96 -6.04 0.70
C PHE A 63 -6.45 -4.81 1.47
N THR A 64 -7.76 -4.56 1.42
CA THR A 64 -8.42 -3.42 2.08
C THR A 64 -8.28 -3.48 3.60
N ARG A 65 -8.35 -4.67 4.21
CA ARG A 65 -8.12 -4.83 5.66
C ARG A 65 -6.68 -4.55 6.07
N ALA A 66 -5.71 -4.87 5.22
CA ALA A 66 -4.30 -4.69 5.53
C ALA A 66 -3.87 -3.22 5.47
N ILE A 67 -4.29 -2.48 4.43
CA ILE A 67 -3.85 -1.09 4.23
C ILE A 67 -4.88 -0.04 4.64
N GLY A 68 -6.15 -0.43 4.81
CA GLY A 68 -7.26 0.47 5.05
C GLY A 68 -7.92 0.98 3.76
N ALA A 69 -9.24 1.18 3.82
CA ALA A 69 -10.05 1.60 2.67
C ALA A 69 -9.64 2.96 2.09
N GLU A 70 -9.26 3.92 2.95
CA GLU A 70 -8.80 5.24 2.52
C GLU A 70 -7.49 5.14 1.72
N LYS A 71 -6.49 4.41 2.23
CA LYS A 71 -5.21 4.24 1.53
C LYS A 71 -5.39 3.44 0.24
N HIS A 72 -6.30 2.47 0.23
CA HIS A 72 -6.66 1.75 -1.00
C HIS A 72 -7.23 2.69 -2.05
N GLN A 73 -8.17 3.56 -1.69
CA GLN A 73 -8.74 4.53 -2.62
C GLN A 73 -7.65 5.47 -3.17
N ARG A 74 -6.82 6.02 -2.29
CA ARG A 74 -5.70 6.89 -2.68
C ARG A 74 -4.71 6.20 -3.63
N LEU A 75 -4.40 4.92 -3.40
CA LEU A 75 -3.60 4.12 -4.34
C LEU A 75 -4.28 4.00 -5.70
N MET A 76 -5.59 3.71 -5.74
CA MET A 76 -6.36 3.63 -7.00
C MET A 76 -6.40 4.97 -7.75
N ASP A 77 -6.35 6.08 -7.02
CA ASP A 77 -6.28 7.43 -7.56
C ASP A 77 -4.86 7.83 -8.00
N GLY A 78 -3.87 6.94 -7.82
CA GLY A 78 -2.46 7.18 -8.16
C GLY A 78 -1.72 8.06 -7.15
N GLU A 79 -2.31 8.33 -5.99
CA GLU A 79 -1.69 9.10 -4.93
C GLU A 79 -0.65 8.29 -4.15
N PRO A 80 0.42 8.94 -3.65
CA PRO A 80 1.35 8.28 -2.75
C PRO A 80 0.71 8.02 -1.39
N VAL A 81 0.87 6.80 -0.89
CA VAL A 81 0.42 6.38 0.44
C VAL A 81 1.59 5.90 1.29
N VAL A 82 1.55 6.22 2.58
CA VAL A 82 2.51 5.69 3.55
C VAL A 82 1.94 4.42 4.17
N LEU A 83 2.67 3.32 4.02
CA LEU A 83 2.35 2.01 4.59
C LEU A 83 3.41 1.62 5.60
N VAL A 84 3.05 0.74 6.54
CA VAL A 84 3.99 0.12 7.47
C VAL A 84 4.25 -1.28 6.96
N ASP A 85 5.49 -1.62 6.69
CA ASP A 85 5.87 -2.97 6.29
C ASP A 85 5.87 -3.95 7.49
N ARG A 86 6.21 -5.22 7.24
CA ARG A 86 6.30 -6.23 8.32
C ARG A 86 7.42 -5.96 9.33
N GLN A 87 8.41 -5.14 8.97
CA GLN A 87 9.54 -4.76 9.80
C GLN A 87 9.25 -3.49 10.62
N GLY A 88 8.03 -2.93 10.50
CA GLY A 88 7.64 -1.71 11.19
C GLY A 88 8.18 -0.43 10.53
N GLN A 89 8.71 -0.52 9.31
CA GLN A 89 9.24 0.63 8.58
C GLN A 89 8.13 1.30 7.77
N GLU A 90 8.14 2.63 7.76
CA GLU A 90 7.27 3.41 6.89
C GLU A 90 7.82 3.41 5.46
N VAL A 91 6.99 2.98 4.51
CA VAL A 91 7.33 2.90 3.10
C VAL A 91 6.29 3.69 2.30
N VAL A 92 6.77 4.53 1.39
CA VAL A 92 5.92 5.30 0.48
C VAL A 92 5.67 4.49 -0.77
N VAL A 93 4.42 4.17 -1.03
CA VAL A 93 3.98 3.43 -2.23
C VAL A 93 3.13 4.34 -3.10
N GLN A 94 3.47 4.42 -4.38
CA GLN A 94 2.68 5.10 -5.39
C GLN A 94 2.53 4.19 -6.61
N LEU A 95 1.32 4.10 -7.15
CA LEU A 95 1.10 3.45 -8.44
C LEU A 95 1.53 4.43 -9.53
N SER A 96 2.76 4.32 -10.01
CA SER A 96 3.18 5.08 -11.18
C SER A 96 2.27 4.70 -12.36
N PRO A 97 1.63 5.65 -13.06
CA PRO A 97 1.12 5.35 -14.39
C PRO A 97 2.33 4.92 -15.19
N SER A 98 2.30 3.69 -15.74
CA SER A 98 3.39 3.12 -16.52
C SER A 98 4.06 4.19 -17.38
N SER A 99 5.37 4.39 -17.19
CA SER A 99 6.18 5.42 -17.83
C SER A 99 6.41 5.15 -19.33
N THR A 100 5.36 4.85 -20.09
CA THR A 100 5.42 4.68 -21.55
C THR A 100 5.26 6.01 -22.30
N ALA A 101 5.19 7.16 -21.61
CA ALA A 101 5.00 8.48 -22.22
C ALA A 101 6.23 9.40 -22.21
N ARG A 102 7.44 8.89 -21.91
CA ARG A 102 8.65 9.73 -21.76
C ARG A 102 9.82 9.43 -22.69
N GLU A 103 9.57 8.80 -23.85
CA GLU A 103 10.56 8.60 -24.92
C GLU A 103 10.14 9.23 -26.28
N ALA A 104 9.27 10.23 -26.28
CA ALA A 104 9.03 11.06 -27.45
C ALA A 104 9.64 12.45 -27.23
N GLY A 105 10.94 12.58 -27.47
CA GLY A 105 11.70 13.82 -27.46
C GLY A 105 12.84 13.74 -28.45
#